data_AF-A0A949B7M9-F1
#
_entry.id   AF-A0A949B7M9-F1
#
_cell.length_a   1.000
_cell.length_b   1.000
_cell.length_c   1.000
_cell.angle_alpha   90.00
_cell.angle_beta   90.00
_cell.angle_gamma   90.00
#
_symmetry.space_group_name_H-M   'P 1'
#
loop_
_entity.id
_entity.type
_entity.pdbx_description
1 polymer ?
#
loop_
_entity_poly.entity_id
_entity_poly.type
_entity_poly.pdbx_seq_one_letter_code
_entity_poly.pdbx_strand_id
1 'polypeptide(L)'
;MFVDVLAFSPHPDDADMGCGGLLLKLKNIGYTTGIIDVTEAELSSNGDPDTRKKETLNASKILKLDVRENLKISDGAVANNLENRLKIIEIVRKYKPSLAVIPYEKDRHPDHENSSKLLKDAIFISGLKNFKTDGQFHKPKIVISYMLNYQFKPSFKIIGN
;
A
#
# COMPACT_ATOMS: atom_id res chain seq x y z
N MET A 1 7.42 -8.90 -12.47
CA MET A 1 8.54 -8.02 -12.12
C MET A 1 8.67 -8.02 -10.60
N PHE A 2 9.88 -7.96 -10.05
CA PHE A 2 10.10 -7.80 -8.61
C PHE A 2 10.07 -6.32 -8.23
N VAL A 3 9.53 -5.98 -7.06
CA VAL A 3 9.52 -4.61 -6.51
C VAL A 3 10.05 -4.67 -5.08
N ASP A 4 11.19 -4.05 -4.80
CA ASP A 4 11.86 -4.15 -3.50
C ASP A 4 11.01 -3.62 -2.36
N VAL A 5 10.33 -2.49 -2.60
CA VAL A 5 9.50 -1.78 -1.61
C VAL A 5 8.12 -1.49 -2.17
N LEU A 6 7.10 -2.06 -1.52
CA LEU A 6 5.70 -1.90 -1.92
C LEU A 6 4.91 -1.25 -0.79
N ALA A 7 4.42 -0.03 -1.02
CA ALA A 7 3.48 0.62 -0.13
C ALA A 7 2.04 0.28 -0.52
N PHE A 8 1.17 0.11 0.47
CA PHE A 8 -0.26 -0.05 0.27
C PHE A 8 -0.97 1.19 0.78
N SER A 9 -1.86 1.73 -0.05
CA SER A 9 -2.55 3.00 0.16
C SER A 9 -4.05 2.73 0.27
N PRO A 10 -4.74 3.00 1.40
CA PRO A 10 -6.19 2.84 1.46
C PRO A 10 -6.90 3.59 0.31
N HIS A 11 -6.52 4.84 0.10
CA HIS A 11 -6.98 5.70 -1.00
C HIS A 11 -5.80 6.22 -1.82
N PRO A 12 -5.99 6.68 -3.07
CA PRO A 12 -4.91 7.26 -3.86
C PRO A 12 -4.53 8.66 -3.36
N ASP A 13 -3.60 8.70 -2.40
CA ASP A 13 -2.88 9.86 -1.83
C ASP A 13 -2.23 9.48 -0.49
N ASP A 14 -2.84 8.56 0.26
CA ASP A 14 -2.42 8.16 1.61
C ASP A 14 -0.94 7.75 1.68
N ALA A 15 -0.50 6.86 0.78
CA ALA A 15 0.89 6.44 0.73
C ALA A 15 1.81 7.57 0.24
N ASP A 16 1.34 8.43 -0.66
CA ASP A 16 2.08 9.62 -1.13
C ASP A 16 2.37 10.56 0.05
N MET A 17 1.37 10.82 0.91
CA MET A 17 1.47 11.67 2.10
C MET A 17 2.26 11.00 3.23
N GLY A 18 1.93 9.76 3.56
CA GLY A 18 2.44 9.07 4.74
C GLY A 18 3.85 8.49 4.56
N CYS A 19 4.23 8.12 3.34
CA CYS A 19 5.52 7.50 3.07
C CYS A 19 6.17 7.87 1.73
N GLY A 20 5.66 8.85 0.98
CA GLY A 20 6.23 9.26 -0.31
C GLY A 20 7.71 9.67 -0.23
N GLY A 21 8.11 10.36 0.85
CA GLY A 21 9.52 10.71 1.08
C GLY A 21 10.43 9.48 1.27
N LEU A 22 9.94 8.41 1.92
CA LEU A 22 10.66 7.14 2.05
C LEU A 22 10.79 6.47 0.68
N LEU A 23 9.69 6.38 -0.08
CA LEU A 23 9.69 5.75 -1.41
C LEU A 23 10.66 6.47 -2.35
N LEU A 24 10.59 7.80 -2.44
CA LEU A 24 11.49 8.57 -3.29
C LEU A 24 12.96 8.45 -2.85
N LYS A 25 13.22 8.43 -1.54
CA LYS A 25 14.58 8.23 -1.01
C LYS A 25 15.14 6.87 -1.42
N LEU A 26 14.36 5.79 -1.27
CA LEU A 26 14.76 4.44 -1.66
C LEU A 26 14.93 4.32 -3.18
N LYS A 27 14.04 4.94 -3.96
CA LYS A 27 14.15 4.98 -5.41
C LYS A 27 15.44 5.66 -5.88
N ASN A 28 15.80 6.78 -5.26
CA ASN A 28 17.02 7.52 -5.61
C ASN A 28 18.32 6.79 -5.26
N ILE A 29 18.28 5.79 -4.36
CA ILE A 29 19.44 4.93 -4.04
C ILE A 29 19.39 3.58 -4.77
N GLY A 30 18.51 3.42 -5.76
CA GLY A 30 18.52 2.30 -6.71
C GLY A 30 17.52 1.17 -6.43
N TYR A 31 16.66 1.29 -5.40
CA TYR A 31 15.61 0.30 -5.17
C TYR A 31 14.44 0.50 -6.12
N THR A 32 13.75 -0.60 -6.44
CA THR A 32 12.46 -0.55 -7.10
C THR A 32 11.34 -0.29 -6.09
N THR A 33 10.45 0.65 -6.42
CA THR A 33 9.41 1.13 -5.49
C THR A 33 8.06 1.18 -6.17
N GLY A 34 7.00 0.81 -5.45
CA GLY A 34 5.64 0.89 -5.96
C GLY A 34 4.60 1.18 -4.90
N ILE A 35 3.41 1.56 -5.37
CA ILE A 35 2.22 1.79 -4.56
C ILE A 35 1.08 0.90 -5.05
N ILE A 36 0.30 0.33 -4.13
CA ILE A 36 -0.93 -0.39 -4.44
C ILE A 36 -2.06 0.31 -3.70
N ASP A 37 -2.93 0.96 -4.45
CA ASP A 37 -4.13 1.60 -3.92
C ASP A 37 -5.21 0.51 -3.67
N VAL A 38 -5.80 0.52 -2.48
CA VAL A 38 -6.83 -0.45 -2.05
C VAL A 38 -8.16 -0.11 -2.73
N THR A 39 -8.53 1.17 -2.70
CA THR A 39 -9.78 1.70 -3.26
C THR A 39 -9.49 2.72 -4.36
N GLU A 40 -10.49 3.08 -5.18
CA GLU A 40 -10.39 4.18 -6.15
C GLU A 40 -10.76 5.55 -5.53
N ALA A 41 -11.08 5.57 -4.22
CA ALA A 41 -11.60 6.71 -3.49
C ALA A 41 -12.87 7.33 -4.12
N GLU A 42 -13.73 6.47 -4.66
CA GLU A 42 -14.92 6.87 -5.42
C GLU A 42 -15.99 7.62 -4.60
N LEU A 43 -15.89 7.63 -3.26
CA LEU A 43 -16.76 8.40 -2.36
C LEU A 43 -16.14 9.73 -1.92
N SER A 44 -14.98 10.11 -2.46
CA SER A 44 -14.35 11.41 -2.20
C SER A 44 -15.31 12.57 -2.46
N SER A 45 -15.42 13.50 -1.51
CA SER A 45 -16.34 14.64 -1.64
C SER A 45 -15.92 15.67 -2.70
N ASN A 46 -14.64 15.69 -3.07
CA ASN A 46 -14.08 16.62 -4.04
C ASN A 46 -13.40 15.87 -5.18
N GLY A 47 -13.46 16.47 -6.37
CA GLY A 47 -12.88 15.93 -7.59
C GLY A 47 -13.80 14.93 -8.29
N ASP A 48 -13.23 14.24 -9.26
CA ASP A 48 -13.89 13.22 -10.08
C ASP A 48 -12.88 12.11 -10.43
N PRO A 49 -13.34 10.94 -10.91
CA PRO A 49 -12.45 9.81 -11.21
C PRO A 49 -11.34 10.12 -12.23
N ASP A 50 -11.60 10.95 -13.24
CA ASP A 50 -10.61 11.30 -14.25
C ASP A 50 -9.56 12.25 -13.68
N THR A 51 -9.99 13.21 -12.86
CA THR A 51 -9.08 14.10 -12.13
C THR A 51 -8.21 13.32 -11.15
N ARG A 52 -8.81 12.43 -10.33
CA ARG A 52 -8.09 11.55 -9.40
C ARG A 52 -7.05 10.70 -10.13
N LYS A 53 -7.40 10.13 -11.30
CA LYS A 53 -6.46 9.35 -12.11
C LYS A 53 -5.28 10.18 -12.62
N LYS A 54 -5.52 11.41 -13.07
CA LYS A 54 -4.46 12.34 -13.51
C LYS A 54 -3.54 12.73 -12.36
N GLU A 55 -4.10 13.05 -11.20
CA GLU A 55 -3.35 13.36 -9.98
C GLU A 55 -2.47 12.19 -9.55
N THR A 56 -3.05 10.99 -9.50
CA THR A 56 -2.37 9.72 -9.18
C THR A 56 -1.20 9.45 -10.11
N LEU A 57 -1.40 9.65 -11.43
CA LEU A 57 -0.34 9.49 -12.43
C LEU A 57 0.78 10.51 -12.24
N ASN A 58 0.44 11.77 -11.95
CA ASN A 58 1.43 12.82 -11.73
C ASN A 58 2.24 12.57 -10.45
N ALA A 59 1.59 12.19 -9.35
CA ALA A 59 2.26 11.81 -8.11
C ALA A 59 3.21 10.62 -8.32
N SER A 60 2.77 9.60 -9.08
CA SER A 60 3.62 8.45 -9.43
C SER A 60 4.88 8.84 -10.20
N LYS A 61 4.79 9.81 -11.12
CA LYS A 61 5.95 10.35 -11.85
C LYS A 61 6.89 11.12 -10.94
N ILE A 62 6.36 11.95 -10.04
CA ILE A 62 7.16 12.72 -9.07
C ILE A 62 7.92 11.78 -8.13
N LEU A 63 7.26 10.73 -7.64
CA LEU A 63 7.85 9.71 -6.79
C LEU A 63 8.72 8.69 -7.55
N LYS A 64 8.74 8.77 -8.89
CA LYS A 64 9.49 7.86 -9.79
C LYS A 64 9.14 6.38 -9.54
N LEU A 65 7.88 6.08 -9.29
CA LEU A 65 7.45 4.71 -9.00
C LEU A 65 7.64 3.80 -10.21
N ASP A 66 8.06 2.57 -9.97
CA ASP A 66 8.15 1.53 -11.00
C ASP A 66 6.79 0.89 -11.27
N VAL A 67 5.89 0.91 -10.28
CA VAL A 67 4.53 0.42 -10.43
C VAL A 67 3.56 1.20 -9.54
N ARG A 68 2.37 1.47 -10.06
CA ARG A 68 1.19 1.80 -9.27
C ARG A 68 -0.03 1.07 -9.81
N GLU A 69 -0.71 0.30 -8.97
CA GLU A 69 -1.92 -0.46 -9.32
C GLU A 69 -3.04 -0.18 -8.32
N ASN A 70 -4.28 -0.47 -8.70
CA ASN A 70 -5.46 -0.29 -7.86
C ASN A 70 -6.23 -1.62 -7.76
N LEU A 71 -6.62 -2.01 -6.53
CA LEU A 71 -7.32 -3.27 -6.25
C LEU A 71 -8.85 -3.19 -6.40
N LYS A 72 -9.39 -1.98 -6.55
CA LYS A 72 -10.81 -1.70 -6.73
C LYS A 72 -11.66 -2.37 -5.65
N ILE A 73 -11.20 -2.27 -4.40
CA ILE A 73 -12.03 -2.58 -3.24
C ILE A 73 -12.90 -1.34 -2.99
N SER A 74 -14.17 -1.56 -2.62
CA SER A 74 -15.11 -0.46 -2.43
C SER A 74 -14.68 0.49 -1.33
N ASP A 75 -14.62 1.77 -1.67
CA ASP A 75 -14.41 2.89 -0.74
C ASP A 75 -15.56 2.96 0.28
N GLY A 76 -15.24 3.31 1.52
CA GLY A 76 -16.13 3.30 2.69
C GLY A 76 -16.52 1.91 3.20
N ALA A 77 -16.06 0.84 2.54
CA ALA A 77 -16.48 -0.54 2.82
C ALA A 77 -15.31 -1.54 2.79
N VAL A 78 -14.09 -1.09 3.12
CA VAL A 78 -12.93 -1.99 3.15
C VAL A 78 -13.16 -3.07 4.22
N ALA A 79 -13.30 -4.32 3.77
CA ALA A 79 -13.59 -5.46 4.64
C ALA A 79 -12.45 -6.48 4.63
N ASN A 80 -12.14 -7.02 5.81
CA ASN A 80 -11.15 -8.09 5.95
C ASN A 80 -11.76 -9.48 5.73
N ASN A 81 -12.18 -9.75 4.49
CA ASN A 81 -12.78 -11.00 4.03
C ASN A 81 -11.81 -11.79 3.10
N LEU A 82 -12.15 -13.02 2.73
CA LEU A 82 -11.29 -13.85 1.89
C LEU A 82 -11.06 -13.24 0.50
N GLU A 83 -12.08 -12.66 -0.13
CA GLU A 83 -11.99 -12.06 -1.46
C GLU A 83 -10.93 -10.94 -1.50
N ASN A 84 -11.01 -9.99 -0.57
CA ASN A 84 -10.06 -8.87 -0.50
C ASN A 84 -8.66 -9.34 -0.09
N ARG A 85 -8.57 -10.37 0.78
CA ARG A 85 -7.27 -10.97 1.11
C ARG A 85 -6.61 -11.58 -0.10
N LEU A 86 -7.37 -12.28 -0.96
CA LEU A 86 -6.83 -12.90 -2.17
C LEU A 86 -6.23 -11.85 -3.11
N LYS A 87 -6.91 -10.73 -3.34
CA LYS A 87 -6.38 -9.61 -4.13
C LYS A 87 -5.00 -9.15 -3.64
N ILE A 88 -4.83 -8.97 -2.33
CA ILE A 88 -3.55 -8.54 -1.75
C ILE A 88 -2.50 -9.67 -1.79
N ILE A 89 -2.89 -10.92 -1.50
CA ILE A 89 -1.99 -12.09 -1.55
C ILE A 89 -1.38 -12.21 -2.95
N GLU A 90 -2.20 -12.08 -3.99
CA GLU A 90 -1.76 -12.14 -5.39
C GLU A 90 -0.79 -11.01 -5.71
N ILE A 91 -1.07 -9.77 -5.28
CA ILE A 91 -0.14 -8.63 -5.43
C ILE A 91 1.19 -8.91 -4.74
N VAL A 92 1.19 -9.38 -3.49
CA VAL A 92 2.41 -9.68 -2.74
C VAL A 92 3.21 -10.81 -3.41
N ARG A 93 2.53 -11.84 -3.94
CA ARG A 93 3.18 -12.96 -4.66
C ARG A 93 3.65 -12.60 -6.06
N LYS A 94 2.98 -11.65 -6.72
CA LYS A 94 3.34 -11.08 -8.03
C LYS A 94 4.61 -10.23 -7.94
N TYR A 95 4.66 -9.32 -6.96
CA TYR A 95 5.73 -8.34 -6.83
C TYR A 95 6.85 -8.74 -5.88
N LYS A 96 6.59 -9.71 -5.00
CA LYS A 96 7.56 -10.30 -4.06
C LYS A 96 8.38 -9.26 -3.29
N PRO A 97 7.74 -8.27 -2.61
CA PRO A 97 8.47 -7.19 -1.96
C PRO A 97 9.29 -7.64 -0.76
N SER A 98 10.48 -7.06 -0.60
CA SER A 98 11.29 -7.26 0.60
C SER A 98 10.74 -6.42 1.76
N LEU A 99 10.27 -5.21 1.47
CA LEU A 99 9.64 -4.30 2.42
C LEU A 99 8.20 -4.01 2.00
N ALA A 100 7.24 -4.29 2.88
CA ALA A 100 5.86 -3.83 2.75
C ALA A 100 5.61 -2.65 3.71
N VAL A 101 4.99 -1.59 3.20
CA VAL A 101 4.64 -0.40 3.99
C VAL A 101 3.12 -0.25 3.99
N ILE A 102 2.48 -0.24 5.16
CA ILE A 102 1.01 -0.27 5.29
C ILE A 102 0.51 0.90 6.16
N PRO A 103 -0.77 1.31 6.10
CA PRO A 103 -1.32 2.29 7.03
C PRO A 103 -1.20 1.82 8.49
N TYR A 104 -0.98 2.76 9.40
CA TYR A 104 -1.04 2.49 10.83
C TYR A 104 -2.46 2.10 11.27
N GLU A 105 -2.55 1.27 12.30
CA GLU A 105 -3.80 0.60 12.69
C GLU A 105 -4.77 1.48 13.50
N LYS A 106 -4.35 2.69 13.89
CA LYS A 106 -5.17 3.65 14.61
C LYS A 106 -5.26 4.93 13.82
N ASP A 107 -6.45 5.26 13.37
CA ASP A 107 -6.72 6.45 12.56
C ASP A 107 -8.18 6.88 12.74
N ARG A 108 -8.50 8.14 12.42
CA ARG A 108 -9.90 8.60 12.44
C ARG A 108 -10.73 7.98 11.31
N HIS A 109 -10.09 7.57 10.22
CA HIS A 109 -10.74 7.04 9.04
C HIS A 109 -10.86 5.52 9.14
N PRO A 110 -12.07 4.94 9.17
CA PRO A 110 -12.25 3.50 9.38
C PRO A 110 -11.58 2.65 8.28
N ASP A 111 -11.56 3.12 7.03
CA ASP A 111 -10.86 2.38 5.96
C ASP A 111 -9.34 2.29 6.16
N HIS A 112 -8.71 3.22 6.88
CA HIS A 112 -7.29 3.10 7.18
C HIS A 112 -7.05 1.95 8.16
N GLU A 113 -7.86 1.86 9.22
CA GLU A 113 -7.78 0.79 10.21
C GLU A 113 -8.15 -0.57 9.60
N ASN A 114 -9.24 -0.61 8.82
CA ASN A 114 -9.69 -1.80 8.11
C ASN A 114 -8.66 -2.28 7.09
N SER A 115 -8.07 -1.36 6.31
CA SER A 115 -6.98 -1.67 5.39
C SER A 115 -5.77 -2.21 6.14
N SER A 116 -5.37 -1.58 7.25
CA SER A 116 -4.24 -2.06 8.07
C SER A 116 -4.44 -3.51 8.49
N LYS A 117 -5.64 -3.85 8.99
CA LYS A 117 -5.98 -5.21 9.40
C LYS A 117 -6.02 -6.20 8.23
N LEU A 118 -6.68 -5.83 7.13
CA LEU A 118 -6.75 -6.62 5.91
C LEU A 118 -5.34 -6.93 5.35
N LEU A 119 -4.49 -5.91 5.27
CA LEU A 119 -3.12 -6.02 4.76
C LEU A 119 -2.25 -6.89 5.66
N LYS A 120 -2.30 -6.72 6.99
CA LYS A 120 -1.55 -7.56 7.93
C LYS A 120 -1.89 -9.05 7.75
N ASP A 121 -3.19 -9.37 7.70
CA ASP A 121 -3.65 -10.75 7.55
C ASP A 121 -3.25 -11.33 6.17
N ALA A 122 -3.48 -10.58 5.10
CA ALA A 122 -3.15 -11.02 3.74
C ALA A 122 -1.64 -11.20 3.52
N ILE A 123 -0.81 -10.28 4.03
CA ILE A 123 0.65 -10.38 3.96
C ILE A 123 1.14 -11.63 4.72
N PHE A 124 0.58 -11.93 5.89
CA PHE A 124 0.92 -13.17 6.59
C PHE A 124 0.57 -14.42 5.76
N ILE A 125 -0.65 -14.47 5.22
CA ILE A 125 -1.14 -15.61 4.43
C ILE A 125 -0.32 -15.78 3.13
N SER A 126 0.13 -14.68 2.52
CA SER A 126 0.91 -14.73 1.28
C SER A 126 2.20 -15.57 1.40
N GLY A 127 2.76 -15.66 2.62
CA GLY A 127 3.94 -16.47 2.95
C GLY A 127 3.67 -17.95 3.25
N LEU A 128 2.40 -18.38 3.30
CA LEU A 128 2.04 -19.76 3.60
C LEU A 128 2.18 -20.65 2.35
N LYS A 129 3.12 -21.61 2.40
CA LYS A 129 3.41 -22.54 1.30
C LYS A 129 2.20 -23.38 0.85
N ASN A 130 1.30 -23.68 1.78
CA ASN A 130 0.14 -24.54 1.54
C ASN A 130 -1.12 -23.77 1.12
N PHE A 131 -1.13 -22.44 1.26
CA PHE A 131 -2.22 -21.62 0.74
C PHE A 131 -1.97 -21.37 -0.75
N LYS A 132 -2.70 -22.08 -1.62
CA LYS A 132 -2.48 -22.05 -3.06
C LYS A 132 -3.27 -20.92 -3.72
N THR A 133 -2.58 -20.11 -4.52
CA THR A 133 -3.12 -19.11 -5.44
C THR A 133 -2.24 -19.15 -6.69
N ASP A 134 -2.53 -18.27 -7.65
CA ASP A 134 -1.58 -17.97 -8.70
C ASP A 134 -0.32 -17.33 -8.08
N GLY A 135 0.84 -17.82 -8.50
CA GLY A 135 2.14 -17.39 -7.99
C GLY A 135 2.69 -18.21 -6.82
N GLN A 136 4.02 -18.16 -6.67
CA GLN A 136 4.71 -18.79 -5.55
C GLN A 136 4.46 -18.01 -4.26
N PHE A 137 4.38 -18.72 -3.13
CA PHE A 137 4.34 -18.08 -1.81
C PHE A 137 5.50 -17.09 -1.65
N HIS A 138 5.25 -15.98 -0.98
CA HIS A 138 6.25 -14.96 -0.71
C HIS A 138 5.95 -14.33 0.63
N LYS A 139 6.97 -14.12 1.45
CA LYS A 139 6.85 -13.42 2.72
C LYS A 139 7.75 -12.18 2.68
N PRO A 140 7.21 -10.96 2.76
CA PRO A 140 8.04 -9.78 2.95
C PRO A 140 8.94 -9.94 4.17
N LYS A 141 10.20 -9.49 4.05
CA LYS A 141 11.19 -9.59 5.14
C LYS A 141 10.82 -8.65 6.28
N ILE A 142 10.31 -7.47 5.92
CA ILE A 142 9.95 -6.41 6.86
C ILE A 142 8.58 -5.87 6.47
N VAL A 143 7.75 -5.62 7.48
CA VAL A 143 6.49 -4.89 7.36
C VAL A 143 6.54 -3.72 8.34
N ILE A 144 6.35 -2.50 7.85
CA ILE A 144 6.29 -1.28 8.66
C ILE A 144 4.98 -0.54 8.41
N SER A 145 4.60 0.33 9.33
CA SER A 145 3.43 1.19 9.19
C SER A 145 3.79 2.66 9.03
N TYR A 146 3.05 3.39 8.21
CA TYR A 146 3.14 4.84 8.09
C TYR A 146 1.94 5.53 8.75
N MET A 147 2.16 6.78 9.16
CA MET A 147 1.19 7.61 9.87
C MET A 147 0.36 8.43 8.88
N LEU A 148 -0.93 8.63 9.17
CA LEU A 148 -1.84 9.46 8.37
C LEU A 148 -2.46 10.57 9.23
N ASN A 149 -3.63 10.37 9.83
CA ASN A 149 -4.35 11.43 10.54
C ASN A 149 -3.94 11.56 12.02
N TYR A 150 -3.84 10.43 12.73
CA TYR A 150 -3.51 10.45 14.15
C TYR A 150 -2.02 10.43 14.40
N GLN A 151 -1.55 11.38 15.20
CA GLN A 151 -0.16 11.41 15.64
C GLN A 151 0.10 10.35 16.70
N PHE A 152 1.24 9.67 16.58
CA PHE A 152 1.77 8.75 17.57
C PHE A 152 3.29 8.89 17.66
N LYS A 153 3.90 8.39 18.74
CA LYS A 153 5.35 8.34 18.86
C LYS A 153 5.90 7.25 17.92
N PRO A 154 6.65 7.59 16.85
CA PRO A 154 7.09 6.60 15.89
C PRO A 154 8.24 5.75 16.49
N SER A 155 8.30 4.47 16.12
CA SER A 155 9.38 3.56 16.53
C SER A 155 10.74 3.96 15.95
N PHE A 156 10.74 4.56 14.77
CA PHE A 156 11.91 5.13 14.11
C PHE A 156 11.48 6.27 13.18
N LYS A 157 12.42 7.12 12.78
CA LYS A 157 12.20 8.19 11.81
C LYS A 157 13.16 8.02 10.64
N ILE A 158 12.70 8.32 9.44
CA ILE A 158 13.56 8.43 8.26
C ILE A 158 13.88 9.90 8.09
N ILE A 159 15.14 10.26 8.27
CA ILE A 159 15.60 11.65 8.18
C ILE A 159 16.12 11.88 6.77
N GLY A 160 15.78 13.04 6.18
CA GLY A 160 16.43 13.53 4.96
C GLY A 160 17.92 13.78 5.20
N ASN A 161 18.72 13.71 4.14
CA ASN A 161 20.09 14.22 4.21
C ASN A 161 20.07 15.73 4.02
#